data_AF-A0A7G5LXF7-F1
#
_entry.id   AF-A0A7G5LXF7-F1
#
_cell.length_a   1.000
_cell.length_b   1.000
_cell.length_c   1.000
_cell.angle_alpha   90.00
_cell.angle_beta   90.00
_cell.angle_gamma   90.00
#
_symmetry.space_group_name_H-M   'P 1'
#
loop_
_entity.id
_entity.type
_entity.pdbx_description
1 polymer ?
#
loop_
_entity_poly.entity_id
_entity_poly.type
_entity_poly.pdbx_seq_one_letter_code
_entity_poly.pdbx_strand_id
1 'polypeptide(L)' 'MAAGSSWARDYRAFQLLLKRAGLRRIRLHDLRHTAASLMLEHGVPARVVMELLGHLLGSDNDE' A
#
# COMPACT_ATOMS: atom_id res chain seq x y z
N MET A 1 22.69 -8.23 16.50
CA MET A 1 21.49 -8.78 17.16
C MET A 1 20.35 -8.76 16.15
N ALA A 2 19.81 -9.92 15.80
CA ALA A 2 18.95 -10.12 14.64
C ALA A 2 17.61 -9.37 14.75
N ALA A 3 17.38 -8.39 13.86
CA ALA A 3 16.04 -7.89 13.57
C ALA A 3 15.28 -8.97 12.80
N GLY A 4 14.68 -9.92 13.53
CA GLY A 4 13.83 -10.97 12.96
C GLY A 4 12.61 -10.37 12.28
N SER A 5 12.71 -10.14 10.97
CA SER A 5 11.63 -10.08 9.96
C SER A 5 10.24 -9.64 10.46
N SER A 6 10.09 -8.36 10.82
CA SER A 6 8.78 -7.74 11.16
C SER A 6 7.70 -8.07 10.10
N TRP A 7 8.09 -8.08 8.83
CA TRP A 7 7.20 -8.29 7.68
C TRP A 7 6.39 -9.59 7.74
N ALA A 8 6.96 -10.68 8.24
CA ALA A 8 6.28 -11.97 8.30
C ALA A 8 5.18 -11.96 9.38
N ARG A 9 5.41 -11.21 10.47
CA ARG A 9 4.45 -11.03 11.56
C ARG A 9 3.27 -10.17 11.10
N ASP A 10 3.57 -9.07 10.42
CA ASP A 10 2.58 -8.13 9.91
C ASP A 10 1.71 -8.78 8.82
N TYR A 11 2.34 -9.55 7.91
CA TYR A 11 1.61 -10.30 6.89
C TYR A 11 0.67 -11.35 7.51
N ARG A 12 1.13 -12.11 8.50
CA ARG A 12 0.29 -13.12 9.18
C ARG A 12 -0.87 -12.47 9.94
N ALA A 13 -0.62 -11.36 10.63
CA ALA A 13 -1.66 -10.61 11.33
C ALA A 13 -2.72 -10.10 10.34
N PHE A 14 -2.31 -9.59 9.18
CA PHE A 14 -3.23 -9.16 8.13
C PHE A 14 -4.08 -10.32 7.59
N GLN A 15 -3.49 -11.49 7.34
CA GLN A 15 -4.27 -12.66 6.91
C GLN A 15 -5.31 -13.11 7.96
N LEU A 16 -5.00 -12.99 9.25
CA LEU A 16 -5.96 -13.26 10.31
C LEU A 16 -7.10 -12.23 10.35
N LEU A 17 -6.80 -10.96 10.11
CA LEU A 17 -7.83 -9.91 10.00
C LEU A 17 -8.78 -10.18 8.83
N LEU A 18 -8.26 -10.56 7.66
CA LEU A 18 -9.10 -10.92 6.51
C LEU A 18 -10.03 -12.09 6.85
N LYS A 19 -9.50 -13.14 7.50
CA LYS A 19 -10.31 -14.29 7.93
C LYS A 19 -11.41 -13.87 8.91
N ARG A 20 -11.10 -13.00 9.87
CA ARG A 20 -12.07 -12.48 10.86
C ARG A 20 -13.14 -11.61 10.21
N ALA A 21 -12.79 -10.85 9.17
CA ALA A 21 -13.73 -10.05 8.39
C ALA A 21 -14.55 -10.88 7.38
N GLY A 22 -14.35 -12.20 7.29
CA GLY A 22 -15.02 -13.05 6.31
C GLY A 22 -14.60 -12.77 4.86
N LEU A 23 -13.48 -12.08 4.67
CA LEU A 23 -12.99 -11.68 3.35
C LEU A 23 -12.14 -12.78 2.73
N ARG A 24 -12.17 -12.84 1.40
CA ARG A 24 -11.23 -13.66 0.62
C ARG A 24 -9.79 -13.28 0.92
N ARG A 25 -8.85 -14.13 0.55
CA ARG A 25 -7.42 -13.79 0.59
C ARG A 25 -7.15 -12.60 -0.34
N ILE A 26 -6.69 -11.50 0.23
CA ILE A 26 -6.27 -10.27 -0.45
C ILE A 26 -4.80 -10.06 -0.11
N ARG A 27 -4.00 -9.59 -1.07
CA ARG A 27 -2.59 -9.27 -0.83
C ARG A 27 -2.50 -7.82 -0.35
N LEU A 28 -1.54 -7.51 0.52
CA LEU A 28 -1.36 -6.15 1.04
C LEU A 28 -1.19 -5.10 -0.08
N HIS A 29 -0.48 -5.44 -1.17
CA HIS A 29 -0.31 -4.54 -2.31
C HIS A 29 -1.61 -4.24 -3.09
N ASP A 30 -2.59 -5.16 -3.09
CA ASP A 30 -3.88 -4.95 -3.76
C ASP A 30 -4.65 -3.80 -3.10
N LEU A 31 -4.49 -3.63 -1.77
CA LEU A 31 -5.11 -2.52 -1.04
C LEU A 31 -4.57 -1.17 -1.52
N ARG A 32 -3.28 -1.10 -1.80
CA ARG A 32 -2.63 0.11 -2.32
C ARG A 32 -3.14 0.45 -3.73
N HIS A 33 -3.31 -0.55 -4.59
CA HIS A 33 -3.92 -0.35 -5.92
C HIS A 33 -5.39 0.09 -5.82
N THR A 34 -6.14 -0.48 -4.87
CA THR A 34 -7.53 -0.10 -4.62
C THR A 34 -7.61 1.35 -4.14
N ALA A 35 -6.76 1.76 -3.21
CA ALA A 35 -6.68 3.15 -2.75
C ALA A 35 -6.34 4.12 -3.88
N ALA A 36 -5.36 3.78 -4.73
CA ALA A 36 -5.03 4.58 -5.91
C ALA A 36 -6.23 4.76 -6.85
N SER A 37 -6.92 3.66 -7.14
CA SER A 37 -8.08 3.65 -8.03
C SER A 37 -9.22 4.53 -7.48
N LEU A 38 -9.52 4.40 -6.19
CA LEU A 38 -10.54 5.22 -5.52
C LEU A 38 -10.19 6.71 -5.53
N MET A 39 -8.94 7.07 -5.29
CA MET A 39 -8.50 8.47 -5.34
C MET A 39 -8.65 9.06 -6.74
N LEU A 40 -8.24 8.32 -7.77
CA LEU A 40 -8.39 8.74 -9.16
C LEU A 40 -9.88 8.89 -9.55
N GLU A 41 -10.73 7.97 -9.10
CA GLU A 41 -12.18 8.02 -9.32
C GLU A 41 -12.82 9.25 -8.68
N HIS A 42 -12.32 9.70 -7.52
CA HIS A 42 -12.77 10.92 -6.85
C HIS A 42 -12.10 12.19 -7.41
N GLY A 43 -11.39 12.11 -8.54
CA GLY A 43 -10.79 13.26 -9.20
C GLY A 43 -9.50 13.76 -8.56
N VAL A 44 -8.88 12.99 -7.66
CA VAL A 44 -7.56 13.34 -7.12
C VAL A 44 -6.55 13.29 -8.27
N PRO A 45 -5.75 14.35 -8.51
CA PRO A 45 -4.76 14.35 -9.56
C PRO A 45 -3.77 13.20 -9.41
N ALA A 46 -3.44 12.52 -10.50
CA ALA A 46 -2.54 11.36 -10.49
C ALA A 46 -1.18 11.66 -9.85
N ARG A 47 -0.65 12.89 -10.02
CA ARG A 47 0.58 13.35 -9.37
C ARG A 47 0.48 13.27 -7.84
N VAL A 48 -0.62 13.75 -7.27
CA VAL A 48 -0.89 13.71 -5.82
C VAL A 48 -1.05 12.27 -5.33
N VAL A 49 -1.71 11.41 -6.11
CA VAL A 49 -1.83 9.97 -5.79
C VAL A 49 -0.47 9.29 -5.76
N MET A 50 0.41 9.57 -6.73
CA MET A 50 1.76 9.00 -6.79
C MET A 50 2.65 9.49 -5.64
N GLU A 51 2.57 10.76 -5.27
CA GLU A 51 3.27 11.35 -4.11
C GLU A 51 2.79 10.72 -2.80
N LEU A 52 1.48 10.61 -2.60
CA LEU A 52 0.89 10.02 -1.40
C LEU A 52 1.22 8.53 -1.25
N LEU A 53 1.26 7.81 -2.37
CA LEU A 53 1.67 6.41 -2.38
C LEU A 53 3.20 6.27 -2.38
N GLY A 54 4.00 7.33 -2.40
CA GLY A 54 5.45 7.21 -2.24
C GLY A 54 6.11 6.50 -3.42
N HIS A 55 5.75 6.87 -4.65
CA HIS A 55 6.78 6.91 -5.68
C HIS A 55 7.82 7.90 -5.16
N LEU A 56 8.96 7.37 -4.72
CA LEU A 56 10.05 8.13 -4.10
C LEU A 56 10.23 9.45 -4.84
N LEU A 57 10.05 10.56 -4.12
CA LEU A 57 10.62 11.85 -4.49
C LEU A 57 12.12 11.59 -4.72
N GLY A 58 12.50 11.44 -5.98
CA GLY A 58 13.76 10.80 -6.33
C GLY A 58 14.05 10.86 -7.82
N SER A 59 13.74 11.98 -8.47
CA SER A 59 14.41 12.47 -9.67
C SER A 59 13.87 13.85 -10.07
N ASP A 60 13.84 14.79 -9.14
CA ASP A 60 13.89 16.21 -9.53
C ASP A 60 15.36 16.62 -9.40
N ASN A 61 16.17 16.16 -10.37
CA ASN A 61 17.51 16.66 -10.62
C ASN A 61 17.38 17.70 -11.74
N ASP A 62 17.68 18.95 -11.39
CA ASP A 62 18.21 20.04 -12.22
C ASP A 62 17.45 20.48 -13.49
N GLU A 63 16.75 21.61 -13.37
CA GLU A 63 16.98 22.81 -14.20
C GLU A 63 17.05 24.07 -13.30
#